data_AF-A0A4R9LK02-F1
#
_entry.id   AF-A0A4R9LK02-F1
#
_cell.length_a   1.000
_cell.length_b   1.000
_cell.length_c   1.000
_cell.angle_alpha   90.00
_cell.angle_beta   90.00
_cell.angle_gamma   90.00
#
_symmetry.space_group_name_H-M   'P 1'
#
loop_
_entity.id
_entity.type
_entity.pdbx_description
1 polymer ?
#
loop_
_entity_poly.entity_id
_entity_poly.type
_entity_poly.pdbx_seq_one_letter_code
_entity_poly.pdbx_strand_id
1 'polypeptide(L)'
;MTIIFAISVITSFSLPILPSGGFGGGGVAQVPQGKDREKFHLGKAVFNQEVELATPTDKTKEVAQAERLDYLQGALPNTEKRRVNLPDFAGKLTEEQLDALEYFVSIRFNVKLDKK
;
A
#
# COMPACT_ATOMS: atom_id res chain seq x y z
N MET A 1 60.84 17.27 -12.38
CA MET A 1 60.86 18.69 -11.96
C MET A 1 59.48 19.29 -12.26
N THR A 2 59.10 20.31 -11.48
CA THR A 2 57.85 21.13 -11.48
C THR A 2 56.58 20.50 -10.88
N ILE A 3 56.44 20.82 -9.59
CA ILE A 3 55.26 20.93 -8.72
C ILE A 3 54.25 21.94 -9.31
N ILE A 4 52.93 21.71 -9.20
CA ILE A 4 51.92 22.75 -8.88
C ILE A 4 50.87 22.15 -7.94
N PHE A 5 50.77 22.79 -6.77
CA PHE A 5 49.78 22.68 -5.72
C PHE A 5 48.47 23.33 -6.19
N ALA A 6 47.32 22.71 -5.96
CA ALA A 6 46.03 23.42 -5.88
C ALA A 6 45.12 22.71 -4.87
N ILE A 7 45.05 23.33 -3.70
CA ILE A 7 44.15 23.03 -2.60
C ILE A 7 42.73 23.45 -3.01
N SER A 8 41.75 22.58 -2.84
CA SER A 8 40.39 23.01 -2.51
C SER A 8 39.76 21.98 -1.60
N VAL A 9 39.89 22.25 -0.29
CA VAL A 9 39.23 21.52 0.79
C VAL A 9 37.73 21.81 0.68
N ILE A 10 36.95 20.85 0.20
CA ILE A 10 35.48 20.90 0.32
C ILE A 10 35.09 20.12 1.56
N THR A 11 34.99 20.84 2.68
CA THR A 11 34.38 20.37 3.93
C THR A 11 32.90 20.10 3.70
N SER A 12 32.54 18.85 3.43
CA SER A 12 31.14 18.40 3.50
C SER A 12 30.85 18.00 4.94
N PHE A 13 30.52 19.00 5.77
CA PHE A 13 30.07 18.79 7.14
C PHE A 13 28.61 18.30 7.10
N SER A 14 28.43 16.98 7.03
CA SER A 14 27.10 16.36 7.11
C SER A 14 26.62 16.39 8.56
N LEU A 15 25.67 17.28 8.87
CA LEU A 15 24.92 17.25 10.11
C LEU A 15 24.02 15.99 10.13
N PRO A 16 24.01 15.17 11.21
CA PRO A 16 22.98 14.16 11.38
C PRO A 16 21.66 14.85 11.73
N ILE A 17 20.72 14.79 10.79
CA ILE A 17 19.32 15.15 11.03
C ILE A 17 18.77 14.09 11.99
N LEU A 18 18.47 14.48 13.23
CA LEU A 18 17.72 13.65 14.19
C LEU A 18 16.23 13.78 13.86
N PRO A 19 15.53 12.74 13.36
CA PRO A 19 14.08 12.76 13.34
C PRO A 19 13.56 12.55 14.78
N SER A 20 13.28 13.64 15.49
CA SER A 20 12.47 13.60 16.73
C SER A 20 10.99 13.50 16.38
N GLY A 21 10.59 12.35 15.84
CA GLY A 21 9.19 12.00 15.60
C GLY A 21 8.51 11.52 16.88
N GLY A 22 8.26 12.43 17.83
CA GLY A 22 7.37 12.17 18.96
C GLY A 22 5.92 12.13 18.49
N PHE A 23 5.36 10.94 18.28
CA PHE A 23 3.92 10.78 18.07
C PHE A 23 3.21 10.69 19.42
N GLY A 24 2.86 11.85 19.96
CA GLY A 24 1.93 11.99 21.06
C GLY A 24 0.49 12.05 20.56
N GLY A 25 -0.35 11.20 21.14
CA GLY A 25 -1.74 11.52 21.44
C GLY A 25 -2.77 11.40 20.30
N GLY A 26 -3.81 10.61 20.58
CA GLY A 26 -5.14 10.86 20.03
C GLY A 26 -5.73 9.70 19.23
N GLY A 27 -6.40 8.79 19.94
CA GLY A 27 -7.51 7.99 19.41
C GLY A 27 -7.30 7.38 18.03
N VAL A 28 -6.33 6.49 17.87
CA VAL A 28 -6.23 5.71 16.63
C VAL A 28 -7.21 4.56 16.71
N ALA A 29 -8.26 4.61 15.87
CA ALA A 29 -9.08 3.46 15.55
C ALA A 29 -8.16 2.25 15.30
N GLN A 30 -8.31 1.20 16.10
CA GLN A 30 -7.58 -0.09 16.11
C GLN A 30 -6.70 -0.30 14.87
N VAL A 31 -5.49 0.29 14.86
CA VAL A 31 -4.52 0.06 13.79
C VAL A 31 -3.87 -1.29 14.12
N PRO A 32 -3.91 -2.29 13.21
CA PRO A 32 -3.32 -3.59 13.45
C PRO A 32 -1.82 -3.45 13.77
N GLN A 33 -1.35 -4.10 14.84
CA GLN A 33 0.06 -4.09 15.26
C GLN A 33 0.79 -5.34 14.75
N GLY A 34 2.07 -5.22 14.40
CA GLY A 34 2.90 -6.36 13.96
C GLY A 34 2.68 -6.77 12.49
N LYS A 35 2.65 -8.08 12.21
CA LYS A 35 2.52 -8.64 10.84
C LYS A 35 1.24 -8.21 10.12
N ASP A 36 0.19 -7.91 10.87
CA ASP A 36 -1.07 -7.41 10.32
C ASP A 36 -0.98 -5.95 9.85
N ARG A 37 0.00 -5.20 10.35
CA ARG A 37 0.31 -3.85 9.88
C ARG A 37 0.85 -3.87 8.46
N GLU A 38 1.73 -4.82 8.15
CA GLU A 38 2.30 -4.99 6.81
C GLU A 38 1.21 -5.32 5.79
N LYS A 39 0.30 -6.23 6.14
CA LYS A 39 -0.89 -6.54 5.31
C LYS A 39 -1.81 -5.33 5.14
N PHE A 40 -2.07 -4.58 6.21
CA PHE A 40 -2.89 -3.37 6.13
C PHE A 40 -2.25 -2.30 5.25
N HIS A 41 -0.94 -2.10 5.37
CA HIS A 41 -0.19 -1.15 4.56
C HIS A 41 -0.13 -1.57 3.09
N LEU A 42 0.10 -2.86 2.82
CA LEU A 42 0.08 -3.42 1.48
C LEU A 42 -1.31 -3.23 0.85
N GLY A 43 -2.38 -3.57 1.55
CA GLY A 43 -3.75 -3.41 1.08
C GLY A 43 -4.11 -1.97 0.79
N LYS A 44 -3.67 -1.04 1.65
CA LYS A 44 -3.80 0.40 1.41
C LYS A 44 -3.05 0.84 0.16
N ALA A 45 -1.82 0.35 -0.03
CA ALA A 45 -0.99 0.70 -1.19
C ALA A 45 -1.61 0.16 -2.48
N VAL A 46 -2.10 -1.08 -2.48
CA VAL A 46 -2.88 -1.68 -3.59
C VAL A 46 -4.11 -0.82 -3.89
N PHE A 47 -4.89 -0.50 -2.87
CA PHE A 47 -6.11 0.31 -3.01
C PHE A 47 -5.83 1.70 -3.61
N ASN A 48 -4.75 2.35 -3.17
CA ASN A 48 -4.34 3.66 -3.67
C ASN A 48 -3.55 3.61 -4.99
N GLN A 49 -3.31 2.42 -5.56
CA GLN A 49 -2.42 2.24 -6.72
C GLN A 49 -0.98 2.74 -6.46
N GLU A 50 -0.55 2.73 -5.20
CA GLU A 50 0.80 3.10 -4.75
C GLU A 50 1.81 1.93 -4.82
N VAL A 51 1.39 0.79 -5.36
CA VAL A 51 2.24 -0.41 -5.54
C VAL A 51 2.24 -0.84 -7.01
N GLU A 52 3.37 -1.36 -7.47
CA GLU A 52 3.46 -1.98 -8.79
C GLU A 52 2.54 -3.20 -8.85
N LEU A 53 1.53 -3.10 -9.71
CA LEU A 53 0.66 -4.22 -10.06
C LEU A 53 1.40 -5.08 -11.08
N ALA A 54 1.38 -6.39 -10.88
CA ALA A 54 2.04 -7.31 -11.81
C ALA A 54 1.34 -7.27 -13.18
N THR A 55 2.07 -7.64 -14.23
CA THR A 55 1.44 -7.90 -15.53
C THR A 55 0.50 -9.10 -15.41
N PRO A 56 -0.62 -9.12 -16.15
CA PRO A 56 -1.63 -10.16 -16.00
C PRO A 56 -1.04 -11.54 -16.33
N THR A 57 -0.78 -12.33 -15.28
CA THR A 57 -0.06 -13.60 -15.37
C THR A 57 -0.98 -14.74 -15.81
N ASP A 58 -2.27 -14.72 -15.42
CA ASP A 58 -3.19 -15.84 -15.63
C ASP A 58 -4.64 -15.38 -15.82
N LYS A 59 -5.20 -15.57 -17.03
CA LYS A 59 -6.61 -15.25 -17.36
C LYS A 59 -7.63 -16.05 -16.53
N THR A 60 -7.28 -17.24 -16.08
CA THR A 60 -8.16 -18.05 -15.20
C THR A 60 -8.26 -17.45 -13.80
N LYS A 61 -7.16 -16.88 -13.29
CA LYS A 61 -7.15 -16.18 -11.99
C LYS A 61 -7.82 -14.82 -12.09
N GLU A 62 -7.71 -14.15 -13.24
CA GLU A 62 -8.38 -12.89 -13.53
C GLU A 62 -9.89 -12.96 -13.28
N VAL A 63 -10.58 -13.99 -13.80
CA VAL A 63 -12.03 -14.16 -13.59
C VAL A 63 -12.38 -14.33 -12.11
N ALA A 64 -11.66 -15.21 -11.40
CA ALA A 64 -11.89 -15.44 -9.97
C ALA A 64 -11.58 -14.21 -9.11
N GLN A 65 -10.56 -13.43 -9.48
CA GLN A 65 -10.22 -12.17 -8.83
C GLN A 65 -11.26 -11.10 -9.12
N ALA A 66 -11.74 -11.00 -10.36
CA ALA A 66 -12.75 -10.03 -10.76
C ALA A 66 -14.04 -10.17 -9.95
N GLU A 67 -14.53 -11.39 -9.72
CA GLU A 67 -15.71 -11.64 -8.88
C GLU A 67 -15.52 -11.12 -7.44
N ARG A 68 -14.36 -11.38 -6.84
CA ARG A 68 -14.05 -10.89 -5.48
C ARG A 68 -13.91 -9.37 -5.44
N LEU A 69 -13.24 -8.80 -6.44
CA LEU A 69 -13.04 -7.35 -6.56
C LEU A 69 -14.35 -6.61 -6.81
N ASP A 70 -15.29 -7.20 -7.55
CA ASP A 70 -16.63 -6.66 -7.76
C ASP A 70 -17.44 -6.64 -6.45
N TYR A 71 -17.37 -7.72 -5.67
CA TYR A 71 -17.97 -7.76 -4.34
C TYR A 71 -17.38 -6.67 -3.42
N LEU A 72 -16.06 -6.52 -3.40
CA LEU A 72 -15.39 -5.45 -2.65
C LEU A 72 -15.79 -4.07 -3.16
N GLN A 73 -15.91 -3.87 -4.47
CA GLN A 73 -16.38 -2.62 -5.07
C GLN A 73 -17.80 -2.29 -4.62
N GLY A 74 -18.66 -3.31 -4.52
CA GLY A 74 -20.01 -3.21 -3.96
C GLY A 74 -20.02 -2.77 -2.49
N ALA A 75 -19.04 -3.23 -1.71
CA ALA A 75 -18.90 -2.95 -0.29
C ALA A 75 -18.29 -1.57 0.04
N LEU A 76 -17.58 -0.95 -0.90
CA LEU A 76 -16.99 0.38 -0.69
C LEU A 76 -18.06 1.48 -0.53
N PRO A 77 -17.79 2.57 0.20
CA PRO A 77 -18.66 3.75 0.18
C PRO A 77 -18.64 4.42 -1.20
N ASN A 78 -19.73 5.10 -1.58
CA ASN A 78 -19.89 5.73 -2.90
C ASN A 78 -18.74 6.68 -3.30
N THR A 79 -18.11 7.33 -2.33
CA THR A 79 -16.95 8.21 -2.54
C THR A 79 -15.75 7.44 -3.10
N GLU A 80 -15.48 6.25 -2.56
CA GLU A 80 -14.35 5.42 -2.99
C GLU A 80 -14.68 4.66 -4.28
N LYS A 81 -15.93 4.22 -4.47
CA LYS A 81 -16.38 3.58 -5.73
C LYS A 81 -16.15 4.47 -6.96
N ARG A 82 -16.21 5.79 -6.78
CA ARG A 82 -15.96 6.77 -7.84
C ARG A 82 -14.47 7.04 -8.07
N ARG A 83 -13.64 6.77 -7.07
CA ARG A 83 -12.20 7.06 -7.08
C ARG A 83 -11.39 5.86 -7.58
N VAL A 84 -11.79 4.66 -7.20
CA VAL A 84 -11.08 3.40 -7.48
C VAL A 84 -12.04 2.44 -8.16
N ASN A 85 -11.55 1.75 -9.20
CA ASN A 85 -12.25 0.65 -9.84
C ASN A 85 -11.51 -0.66 -9.53
N LEU A 86 -11.93 -1.35 -8.45
CA LEU A 86 -11.29 -2.59 -8.02
C LEU A 86 -11.29 -3.69 -9.10
N PRO A 87 -12.36 -3.91 -9.89
CA PRO A 87 -12.36 -4.89 -10.97
C PRO A 87 -11.24 -4.72 -12.00
N ASP A 88 -10.74 -3.50 -12.23
CA ASP A 88 -9.62 -3.25 -13.16
C ASP A 88 -8.27 -3.82 -12.66
N PHE A 89 -8.19 -4.19 -11.39
CA PHE A 89 -7.03 -4.85 -10.81
C PHE A 89 -7.06 -6.37 -11.00
N ALA A 90 -8.15 -6.93 -11.52
CA ALA A 90 -8.24 -8.36 -11.81
C ALA A 90 -7.09 -8.83 -12.71
N GLY A 91 -6.48 -9.95 -12.34
CA GLY A 91 -5.34 -10.53 -13.05
C GLY A 91 -4.00 -9.85 -12.76
N LYS A 92 -3.99 -8.64 -12.20
CA LYS A 92 -2.78 -7.86 -11.89
C LYS A 92 -2.35 -7.96 -10.42
N LEU A 93 -3.21 -8.53 -9.57
CA LEU A 93 -2.97 -8.72 -8.15
C LEU A 93 -2.36 -10.10 -7.89
N THR A 94 -1.33 -10.13 -7.06
CA THR A 94 -0.88 -11.37 -6.42
C THR A 94 -1.89 -11.80 -5.35
N GLU A 95 -1.89 -13.08 -4.95
CA GLU A 95 -2.79 -13.57 -3.88
C GLU A 95 -2.57 -12.80 -2.57
N GLU A 96 -1.32 -12.45 -2.24
CA GLU A 96 -0.99 -11.63 -1.06
C GLU A 96 -1.57 -10.22 -1.14
N GLN A 97 -1.53 -9.59 -2.32
CA GLN A 97 -2.09 -8.25 -2.53
C GLN A 97 -3.61 -8.27 -2.46
N LEU A 98 -4.25 -9.31 -2.99
CA LEU A 98 -5.71 -9.49 -2.92
C LEU A 98 -6.17 -9.68 -1.46
N ASP A 99 -5.51 -10.58 -0.71
CA ASP A 99 -5.80 -10.81 0.70
C ASP A 99 -5.57 -9.54 1.54
N ALA A 100 -4.51 -8.80 1.25
CA ALA A 100 -4.21 -7.53 1.91
C ALA A 100 -5.26 -6.46 1.61
N LEU A 101 -5.73 -6.38 0.36
CA LEU A 101 -6.79 -5.47 -0.05
C LEU A 101 -8.12 -5.79 0.66
N GLU A 102 -8.52 -7.07 0.70
CA GLU A 102 -9.69 -7.54 1.45
C GLU A 102 -9.60 -7.17 2.93
N TYR A 103 -8.42 -7.38 3.52
CA TYR A 103 -8.16 -7.02 4.90
C TYR A 103 -8.24 -5.49 5.13
N PHE A 104 -7.67 -4.69 4.24
CA PHE A 104 -7.75 -3.24 4.32
C PHE A 104 -9.20 -2.74 4.23
N VAL A 105 -9.98 -3.26 3.26
CA VAL A 105 -11.38 -2.85 3.06
C VAL A 105 -12.25 -3.22 4.26
N SER A 106 -12.10 -4.44 4.79
CA SER A 106 -12.86 -4.88 5.96
C SER A 106 -12.55 -4.05 7.21
N ILE A 107 -11.28 -3.73 7.47
CA ILE A 107 -10.89 -2.87 8.61
C ILE A 107 -11.29 -1.41 8.39
N ARG A 108 -11.03 -0.85 7.21
CA ARG A 108 -11.20 0.58 6.92
C ARG A 108 -12.67 0.99 6.83
N PHE A 109 -13.50 0.13 6.24
CA PHE A 109 -14.91 0.40 5.99
C PHE A 109 -15.84 -0.41 6.90
N ASN A 110 -15.29 -1.21 7.82
CA ASN A 110 -16.02 -2.07 8.74
C ASN A 110 -17.04 -2.99 8.03
N VAL A 111 -16.68 -3.46 6.84
CA VAL A 111 -17.51 -4.35 6.04
C VAL A 111 -17.28 -5.78 6.51
N LYS A 112 -18.35 -6.48 6.86
CA LYS A 112 -18.33 -7.92 7.07
C LYS A 112 -18.26 -8.61 5.71
N LEU A 113 -17.06 -8.92 5.26
CA LEU A 113 -16.86 -9.82 4.13
C LEU A 113 -17.13 -11.24 4.67
N ASP A 114 -18.36 -11.74 4.49
CA ASP A 114 -18.66 -13.14 4.78
C ASP A 114 -17.75 -14.02 3.92
N LYS A 115 -16.72 -14.61 4.53
CA LYS A 115 -15.91 -15.65 3.91
C LYS A 115 -16.81 -16.85 3.70
N LYS A 116 -17.28 -17.04 2.47
CA LYS A 116 -18.06 -18.21 2.07
C LYS A 116 -17.17 -19.44 1.94
#